data_AF-A0A5C7P9D1-F1
#
_entry.id   AF-A0A5C7P9D1-F1
#
_cell.length_a   1.000
_cell.length_b   1.000
_cell.length_c   1.000
_cell.angle_alpha   90.00
_cell.angle_beta   90.00
_cell.angle_gamma   90.00
#
_symmetry.space_group_name_H-M   'P 1'
#
loop_
_entity.id
_entity.type
_entity.pdbx_description
1 polymer ?
#
loop_
_entity_poly.entity_id
_entity_poly.type
_entity_poly.pdbx_seq_one_letter_code
_entity_poly.pdbx_strand_id
1 'polypeptide(L)'
;MKSEDVNRKIAELCGWTQVDDNRAPMLGVPILRGYPPKGALVGRKQPIPDYWSSLDACREFERTIKGGACESGWTTYITHIVGPHLANDRMKFGAELRLAAPWKLCQAFLRVHNQWEGE
;
A
#
# COMPACT_ATOMS: atom_id res chain seq x y z
N MET A 1 7.98 -0.06 -12.65
CA MET A 1 7.70 -1.28 -11.86
C MET A 1 6.42 -1.95 -12.36
N LYS A 2 6.30 -3.28 -12.26
CA LYS A 2 5.02 -3.98 -12.51
C LYS A 2 4.13 -3.91 -11.27
N SER A 3 2.81 -4.05 -11.45
CA SER A 3 1.83 -4.03 -10.36
C SER A 3 2.10 -5.13 -9.31
N GLU A 4 2.55 -6.30 -9.74
CA GLU A 4 2.94 -7.42 -8.88
C GLU A 4 4.10 -7.04 -7.94
N ASP A 5 5.14 -6.40 -8.47
CA ASP A 5 6.28 -5.94 -7.67
C ASP A 5 5.86 -4.89 -6.65
N VAL A 6 4.97 -3.97 -7.06
CA VAL A 6 4.40 -2.95 -6.16
C VAL A 6 3.62 -3.63 -5.03
N ASN A 7 2.73 -4.57 -5.36
CA ASN A 7 1.92 -5.26 -4.37
C ASN A 7 2.78 -6.06 -3.38
N ARG A 8 3.84 -6.71 -3.84
CA ARG A 8 4.81 -7.43 -2.99
C ARG A 8 5.54 -6.48 -2.05
N LYS A 9 6.16 -5.41 -2.57
CA LYS A 9 6.89 -4.43 -1.74
C LYS A 9 5.99 -3.80 -0.68
N ILE A 10 4.74 -3.46 -1.04
CA ILE A 10 3.77 -2.89 -0.10
C ILE A 10 3.38 -3.91 0.98
N ALA A 11 3.10 -5.15 0.61
CA ALA A 11 2.76 -6.20 1.56
C ALA A 11 3.86 -6.40 2.62
N GLU A 12 5.12 -6.49 2.17
CA GLU A 12 6.29 -6.62 3.06
C GLU A 12 6.41 -5.44 4.03
N LEU A 13 6.24 -4.20 3.55
CA LEU A 13 6.23 -3.00 4.38
C LEU A 13 5.06 -2.94 5.37
N CYS A 14 3.94 -3.55 5.04
CA CYS A 14 2.80 -3.75 5.95
C CYS A 14 3.03 -4.87 6.97
N GLY A 15 4.15 -5.61 6.88
CA GLY A 15 4.51 -6.68 7.80
C GLY A 15 4.02 -8.06 7.38
N TRP A 16 3.56 -8.22 6.13
CA TRP A 16 3.32 -9.56 5.59
C TRP A 16 4.64 -10.32 5.47
N THR A 17 4.60 -11.63 5.72
CA THR A 17 5.81 -12.48 5.69
C THR A 17 5.64 -13.66 4.74
N GLN A 18 6.77 -14.17 4.23
CA GLN A 18 6.83 -15.24 3.23
C GLN A 18 5.92 -14.98 2.03
N VAL A 19 6.04 -13.78 1.45
CA VAL A 19 5.27 -13.37 0.28
C VAL A 19 5.82 -14.10 -0.94
N ASP A 20 5.02 -15.01 -1.52
CA ASP A 20 5.42 -15.80 -2.67
C ASP A 20 4.37 -15.85 -3.79
N ASP A 21 4.87 -16.02 -5.01
CA ASP A 21 4.04 -16.20 -6.21
C ASP A 21 3.46 -17.61 -6.17
N ASN A 22 2.24 -17.73 -5.66
CA ASN A 22 1.53 -18.99 -5.72
C ASN A 22 0.71 -19.00 -7.01
N ARG A 23 1.22 -19.68 -8.04
CA ARG A 23 0.44 -19.93 -9.26
C ARG A 23 -0.65 -20.93 -8.91
N ALA A 24 -1.86 -20.44 -8.61
CA ALA A 24 -3.02 -21.30 -8.52
C ALA A 24 -3.29 -21.89 -9.93
N PRO A 25 -3.24 -23.22 -10.11
CA PRO A 25 -3.30 -23.84 -11.44
C PRO A 25 -4.61 -23.56 -12.20
N MET A 26 -5.68 -23.18 -11.49
CA MET A 26 -7.04 -23.12 -12.06
C MET A 26 -7.44 -21.77 -12.68
N LEU A 27 -6.67 -20.68 -12.49
CA LEU A 27 -7.07 -19.37 -13.00
C LEU A 27 -6.03 -18.67 -13.87
N GLY A 28 -4.81 -19.21 -14.01
CA GLY A 28 -3.77 -18.62 -14.86
C GLY A 28 -3.28 -17.22 -14.44
N VAL A 29 -3.91 -16.59 -13.45
CA VAL A 29 -3.50 -15.31 -12.87
C VAL A 29 -2.56 -15.59 -11.70
N PRO A 30 -1.33 -15.04 -11.70
CA PRO A 30 -0.47 -15.10 -10.53
C PRO A 30 -1.15 -14.39 -9.36
N ILE A 31 -1.34 -15.10 -8.24
CA ILE A 31 -1.87 -14.52 -7.01
C ILE A 31 -0.73 -14.58 -5.99
N LEU A 32 -0.24 -13.41 -5.59
CA LEU A 32 0.68 -13.28 -4.47
C LEU A 32 -0.01 -13.80 -3.20
N ARG A 33 0.68 -14.62 -2.41
CA ARG A 33 0.20 -15.08 -1.11
C ARG A 33 1.26 -14.84 -0.05
N GLY A 34 0.82 -14.61 1.18
CA GLY A 34 1.71 -14.44 2.33
C GLY A 34 0.98 -14.65 3.65
N TYR A 35 1.71 -14.59 4.75
CA TYR A 35 1.12 -14.61 6.09
C TYR A 35 0.75 -13.19 6.53
N PRO A 36 -0.50 -12.94 6.92
CA PRO A 36 -0.93 -11.61 7.34
C PRO A 36 -0.25 -11.23 8.66
N PRO A 37 0.10 -9.94 8.84
CA PRO A 37 0.77 -9.44 10.04
C PRO A 37 -0.12 -9.49 11.30
N LYS A 38 -1.44 -9.38 11.13
CA LYS A 38 -2.43 -9.23 12.20
C LYS A 38 -3.77 -9.87 11.80
N GLY A 39 -4.59 -10.19 12.79
CA GLY A 39 -5.97 -10.67 12.59
C GLY A 39 -6.17 -12.16 12.88
N ALA A 40 -7.39 -12.64 12.68
CA ALA A 40 -7.79 -14.01 13.03
C ALA A 40 -7.14 -15.10 12.16
N LEU A 41 -6.49 -14.72 11.06
CA LEU A 41 -5.90 -15.63 10.06
C LEU A 41 -4.37 -15.70 10.13
N VAL A 42 -3.75 -15.11 11.16
CA VAL A 42 -2.31 -15.23 11.43
C VAL A 42 -1.95 -16.72 11.52
N GLY A 43 -0.90 -17.13 10.82
CA GLY A 43 -0.47 -18.54 10.72
C GLY A 43 -1.05 -19.30 9.52
N ARG A 44 -1.87 -18.69 8.66
CA ARG A 44 -2.30 -19.26 7.37
C ARG A 44 -1.95 -18.33 6.22
N LYS A 45 -1.43 -18.88 5.11
CA LYS A 45 -1.19 -18.10 3.89
C LYS A 45 -2.50 -17.61 3.29
N GLN A 46 -2.63 -16.30 3.12
CA GLN A 46 -3.75 -15.64 2.48
C GLN A 46 -3.32 -14.99 1.18
N PRO A 47 -4.24 -14.77 0.22
CA PRO A 47 -4.00 -13.87 -0.90
C PRO A 47 -3.57 -12.49 -0.38
N ILE A 48 -2.49 -11.95 -0.94
CA ILE A 48 -2.09 -10.57 -0.74
C ILE A 48 -3.16 -9.67 -1.36
N PRO A 49 -3.58 -8.59 -0.68
CA PRO A 49 -4.48 -7.60 -1.27
C PRO A 49 -3.92 -6.98 -2.55
N ASP A 50 -4.77 -6.74 -3.54
CA ASP A 50 -4.37 -6.02 -4.76
C ASP A 50 -4.32 -4.51 -4.51
N TYR A 51 -3.23 -4.02 -3.92
CA TYR A 51 -3.06 -2.59 -3.62
C TYR A 51 -3.09 -1.72 -4.87
N TRP A 52 -2.55 -2.21 -5.99
CA TRP A 52 -2.49 -1.46 -7.24
C TRP A 52 -3.86 -1.11 -7.84
N SER A 53 -4.87 -1.94 -7.60
CA SER A 53 -6.21 -1.78 -8.20
C SER A 53 -7.32 -1.52 -7.17
N SER A 54 -7.10 -1.79 -5.89
CA SER A 54 -8.13 -1.68 -4.84
C SER A 54 -7.85 -0.55 -3.85
N LEU A 55 -8.78 0.41 -3.78
CA LEU A 55 -8.78 1.47 -2.76
C LEU A 55 -8.91 0.91 -1.34
N ASP A 56 -9.70 -0.16 -1.17
CA ASP A 56 -9.89 -0.77 0.14
C ASP A 56 -8.62 -1.46 0.64
N ALA A 57 -7.88 -2.10 -0.27
CA ALA A 57 -6.56 -2.64 0.04
C ALA A 57 -5.57 -1.54 0.48
N CYS A 58 -5.62 -0.38 -0.17
CA CYS A 58 -4.76 0.76 0.18
C CYS A 58 -4.96 1.25 1.62
N ARG A 59 -6.13 1.04 2.22
CA ARG A 59 -6.39 1.42 3.61
C ARG A 59 -5.53 0.68 4.62
N GLU A 60 -5.01 -0.50 4.27
CA GLU A 60 -4.09 -1.24 5.13
C GLU A 60 -2.80 -0.46 5.36
N PHE A 61 -2.11 -0.04 4.30
CA PHE A 61 -0.85 0.68 4.44
C PHE A 61 -1.04 2.09 4.99
N GLU A 62 -2.18 2.75 4.72
CA GLU A 62 -2.50 4.04 5.36
C GLU A 62 -2.61 3.92 6.88
N ARG A 63 -3.18 2.82 7.39
CA ARG A 63 -3.20 2.52 8.83
C ARG A 63 -1.81 2.24 9.36
N THR A 64 -0.96 1.57 8.57
CA THR A 64 0.44 1.33 8.92
C THR A 64 1.21 2.64 9.08
N ILE A 65 1.05 3.61 8.17
CA ILE A 65 1.67 4.95 8.30
C ILE A 65 1.15 5.67 9.55
N LYS A 66 -0.17 5.71 9.75
CA LYS A 66 -0.80 6.42 10.88
C LYS A 66 -0.49 5.80 12.24
N GLY A 67 -0.33 4.47 12.27
CA GLY A 67 0.00 3.71 13.47
C GLY A 67 1.49 3.63 13.76
N GLY A 68 2.34 4.05 12.82
CA GLY A 68 3.77 4.21 13.04
C GLY A 68 4.06 5.46 13.89
N ALA A 69 5.09 5.40 14.73
CA ALA A 69 5.47 6.46 15.67
C ALA A 69 5.97 7.78 15.01
N CYS A 70 5.86 7.91 13.70
CA CYS A 70 6.48 8.99 12.93
C CYS A 70 5.40 9.80 12.20
N GLU A 71 4.91 10.86 12.84
CA GLU A 71 3.92 11.80 12.28
C GLU A 71 4.39 12.43 10.96
N SER A 72 5.71 12.51 10.75
CA SER A 72 6.30 12.99 9.48
C SER A 72 5.99 12.08 8.29
N GLY A 73 5.82 10.77 8.49
CA GLY A 73 5.52 9.83 7.41
C GLY A 73 4.16 10.09 6.76
N TRP A 74 3.16 10.45 7.57
CA TRP A 74 1.81 10.78 7.08
C TRP A 74 1.79 12.10 6.29
N THR A 75 2.51 13.12 6.75
CA THR A 75 2.63 14.41 6.05
C THR A 75 3.37 14.25 4.72
N THR A 76 4.45 13.48 4.68
CA THR A 76 5.19 13.19 3.45
C THR A 76 4.33 12.39 2.46
N TYR A 77 3.58 11.39 2.95
CA TYR A 77 2.63 10.62 2.15
C TYR A 77 1.59 11.54 1.46
N ILE A 78 0.92 12.40 2.24
CA ILE A 78 -0.06 13.35 1.68
C ILE A 78 0.60 14.30 0.68
N THR A 79 1.77 14.82 1.00
CA THR A 79 2.51 15.76 0.14
C THR A 79 2.82 15.14 -1.23
N HIS A 80 3.15 13.85 -1.30
CA HIS A 80 3.35 13.15 -2.56
C HIS A 80 2.06 12.95 -3.37
N ILE A 81 0.89 13.05 -2.77
CA ILE A 81 -0.41 12.86 -3.44
C ILE A 81 -0.98 14.18 -3.94
N VAL A 82 -1.05 15.19 -3.06
CA VAL A 82 -1.75 16.46 -3.33
C VAL A 82 -0.80 17.66 -3.48
N GLY A 83 0.49 17.47 -3.24
CA GLY A 83 1.48 18.55 -3.25
C GLY A 83 1.56 19.33 -1.93
N PRO A 84 2.65 20.07 -1.70
CA PRO A 84 2.93 20.74 -0.43
C PRO A 84 1.92 21.86 -0.11
N HIS A 85 1.34 22.49 -1.13
CA HIS A 85 0.39 23.59 -0.95
C HIS A 85 -0.98 23.13 -0.41
N LEU A 86 -1.36 21.88 -0.65
CA LEU A 86 -2.65 21.33 -0.21
C LEU A 86 -2.52 20.46 1.05
N ALA A 87 -1.32 19.98 1.37
CA ALA A 87 -1.08 19.13 2.54
C ALA A 87 -1.46 19.78 3.89
N ASN A 88 -1.41 21.12 3.96
CA ASN A 88 -1.78 21.88 5.16
C ASN A 88 -3.29 22.18 5.28
N ASP A 89 -4.08 21.95 4.22
CA ASP A 89 -5.52 22.17 4.21
C ASP A 89 -6.28 20.85 4.39
N ARG A 90 -6.66 20.56 5.65
CA ARG A 90 -7.34 19.31 6.06
C ARG A 90 -8.63 19.00 5.32
N MET A 91 -9.38 20.02 4.91
CA MET A 91 -10.62 19.83 4.16
C MET A 91 -10.30 19.43 2.71
N LYS A 92 -9.35 20.11 2.08
CA LYS A 92 -9.03 19.89 0.66
C LYS A 92 -8.27 18.60 0.41
N PHE A 93 -7.22 18.30 1.19
CA PHE A 93 -6.49 17.05 0.94
C PHE A 93 -7.35 15.81 1.25
N GLY A 94 -8.31 15.90 2.18
CA GLY A 94 -9.19 14.78 2.52
C GLY A 94 -10.10 14.33 1.36
N ALA A 95 -10.57 15.28 0.55
CA ALA A 95 -11.34 14.98 -0.66
C ALA A 95 -10.44 14.37 -1.75
N GLU A 96 -9.30 14.99 -2.02
CA GLU A 96 -8.32 14.50 -2.99
C GLU A 96 -7.81 13.09 -2.68
N LEU A 97 -7.54 12.79 -1.40
CA LEU A 97 -7.09 11.47 -0.97
C LEU A 97 -8.16 10.39 -1.20
N ARG A 98 -9.45 10.72 -1.12
CA ARG A 98 -10.55 9.78 -1.38
C ARG A 98 -10.75 9.53 -2.88
N LEU A 99 -10.45 10.51 -3.72
CA LEU A 99 -10.62 10.44 -5.17
C LEU A 99 -9.35 9.97 -5.89
N ALA A 100 -8.21 9.94 -5.20
CA ALA A 100 -6.95 9.49 -5.76
C ALA A 100 -7.01 8.03 -6.21
N ALA A 101 -6.45 7.74 -7.39
CA ALA A 101 -6.36 6.39 -7.89
C ALA A 101 -5.43 5.51 -7.02
N PRO A 102 -5.73 4.20 -6.84
CA PRO A 102 -4.92 3.30 -6.01
C PRO A 102 -3.43 3.29 -6.35
N TRP A 103 -3.07 3.31 -7.63
CA TRP A 103 -1.66 3.35 -8.06
C TRP A 103 -0.91 4.58 -7.54
N LYS A 104 -1.59 5.74 -7.44
CA LYS A 104 -1.00 6.99 -6.93
C LYS A 104 -0.76 6.91 -5.43
N LEU A 105 -1.67 6.26 -4.70
CA LEU A 105 -1.51 5.96 -3.27
C LEU A 105 -0.32 5.01 -3.05
N CYS A 106 -0.23 3.94 -3.86
CA CYS A 106 0.89 2.99 -3.83
C CYS A 106 2.24 3.68 -4.08
N GLN A 107 2.32 4.53 -5.09
CA GLN A 107 3.51 5.31 -5.40
C GLN A 107 3.93 6.20 -4.22
N ALA A 108 2.99 6.95 -3.65
CA ALA A 108 3.26 7.84 -2.52
C ALA A 108 3.75 7.06 -1.30
N PHE A 109 3.12 5.91 -1.00
CA PHE A 109 3.55 5.04 0.09
C PHE A 109 4.98 4.53 -0.11
N LEU A 110 5.30 4.01 -1.30
CA LEU A 110 6.64 3.52 -1.60
C LEU A 110 7.70 4.64 -1.57
N ARG A 111 7.35 5.88 -1.94
CA ARG A 111 8.24 7.05 -1.83
C ARG A 111 8.57 7.39 -0.38
N VAL A 112 7.60 7.33 0.53
CA VAL A 112 7.83 7.52 1.98
C VAL A 112 8.84 6.51 2.53
N HIS A 113 8.86 5.30 1.98
CA HIS A 113 9.79 4.24 2.37
C HIS A 113 11.07 4.17 1.51
N ASN A 114 11.30 5.12 0.60
CA ASN A 114 12.43 5.12 -0.36
C ASN A 114 12.52 3.83 -1.22
N GLN A 115 11.38 3.21 -1.53
CA GLN A 115 11.27 1.95 -2.28
C GLN A 115 10.71 2.12 -3.71
N TRP A 116 10.37 3.36 -4.09
CA TRP A 116 9.86 3.68 -5.42
C TRP A 116 11.00 3.98 -6.39
N GLU A 117 11.17 3.10 -7.39
CA GLU A 117 12.17 3.23 -8.44
C GLU A 117 11.47 3.72 -9.73
N GLY A 118 11.26 5.04 -9.82
CA GLY A 118 10.67 5.69 -11.00
C GLY A 118 10.38 7.19 -10.79
N GLU A 119 10.48 7.97 -11.85
CA GLU A 119 10.08 9.40 -11.86
C GLU A 119 8.56 9.57 -11.98
#